data_AF-A0A6V7LEX0-F1
#
_entry.id   AF-A0A6V7LEX0-F1
#
_cell.length_a   1.000
_cell.length_b   1.000
_cell.length_c   1.000
_cell.angle_alpha   90.00
_cell.angle_beta   90.00
_cell.angle_gamma   90.00
#
_symmetry.space_group_name_H-M   'P 1'
#
loop_
_entity.id
_entity.type
_entity.pdbx_description
1 polymer ?
#
loop_
_entity_poly.entity_id
_entity_poly.type
_entity_poly.pdbx_seq_one_letter_code
_entity_poly.pdbx_strand_id
1 'polypeptide(L)' 'DRVIEELDSIFKGSDRPCTFQDTLEMKYLERVIMETLRIFPPVPAIARQLNEDVKL' A
#
# COMPACT_ATOMS: atom_id res chain seq x y z
N ASP A 1 11.82 -4.65 -11.47
CA ASP A 1 12.83 -5.64 -11.05
C ASP A 1 12.65 -6.05 -9.59
N ARG A 2 12.89 -5.17 -8.60
CA ARG A 2 12.80 -5.54 -7.16
C ARG A 2 11.48 -6.16 -6.68
N VAL A 3 10.33 -5.68 -7.17
CA VAL A 3 9.01 -6.29 -6.85
C VAL A 3 8.90 -7.71 -7.43
N ILE A 4 9.45 -7.93 -8.62
CA ILE A 4 9.40 -9.23 -9.31
C ILE A 4 10.27 -10.23 -8.54
N GLU A 5 11.48 -9.84 -8.16
CA GLU A 5 12.37 -10.66 -7.31
C GLU A 5 11.71 -11.02 -5.96
N GLU A 6 11.00 -10.07 -5.34
CA GLU A 6 10.22 -10.33 -4.12
C GLU A 6 9.13 -11.36 -4.34
N LEU A 7 8.34 -11.22 -5.41
CA LEU A 7 7.27 -12.17 -5.74
C LEU A 7 7.83 -13.56 -6.08
N ASP A 8 8.91 -13.64 -6.86
CA ASP A 8 9.57 -14.90 -7.17
C ASP A 8 10.09 -15.60 -5.91
N SER A 9 10.61 -14.84 -4.93
CA SER A 9 11.05 -15.39 -3.64
C SER A 9 9.89 -15.91 -2.78
N ILE A 10 8.72 -15.27 -2.83
CA ILE A 10 7.53 -15.66 -2.05
C ILE A 10 6.85 -16.89 -2.66
N PHE A 11 6.63 -16.88 -3.97
CA PHE A 11 5.89 -17.95 -4.66
C PHE A 11 6.78 -19.11 -5.10
N LYS A 12 8.09 -18.90 -5.30
CA LYS A 12 9.07 -19.93 -5.67
C LYS A 12 8.65 -20.78 -6.88
N GLY A 13 7.95 -20.16 -7.84
CA GLY A 13 7.42 -20.85 -9.03
C GLY A 13 6.19 -21.75 -8.76
N SER A 14 5.51 -21.58 -7.62
CA SER A 14 4.25 -22.26 -7.34
C SER A 14 3.08 -21.57 -8.04
N ASP A 15 2.28 -22.32 -8.79
CA ASP A 15 1.01 -21.87 -9.39
C ASP A 15 -0.16 -21.84 -8.39
N ARG A 16 0.11 -21.92 -7.09
CA ARG A 16 -0.95 -21.86 -6.08
C ARG A 16 -1.61 -20.47 -6.05
N PRO A 17 -2.90 -20.38 -5.74
CA PRO A 17 -3.55 -19.08 -5.56
C PRO A 17 -2.89 -18.29 -4.41
N CYS A 18 -2.80 -16.98 -4.59
CA CYS A 18 -2.29 -16.06 -3.58
C CYS A 18 -3.18 -16.12 -2.33
N THR A 19 -2.57 -16.34 -1.17
CA THR A 19 -3.24 -16.30 0.13
C THR A 19 -2.99 -14.98 0.83
N PHE A 20 -3.79 -14.66 1.85
CA PHE A 20 -3.58 -13.44 2.64
C PHE A 20 -2.21 -13.44 3.35
N GLN A 21 -1.71 -14.59 3.78
CA GLN A 21 -0.39 -14.70 4.40
C GLN A 21 0.74 -14.30 3.45
N ASP A 22 0.59 -14.58 2.16
CA ASP A 22 1.58 -14.18 1.15
C ASP A 22 1.67 -12.67 1.02
N THR A 23 0.53 -11.97 1.13
CA THR A 23 0.49 -10.51 1.03
C THR A 23 1.22 -9.80 2.18
N LEU A 24 1.31 -10.44 3.36
CA LEU A 24 2.08 -9.91 4.49
C LEU A 24 3.60 -9.95 4.23
N GLU A 25 4.06 -10.83 3.35
CA GLU A 25 5.47 -10.93 2.97
C GLU A 25 5.84 -10.00 1.79
N MET A 26 4.85 -9.43 1.09
CA MET A 26 5.03 -8.50 -0.05
C MET A 26 5.38 -7.06 0.40
N LYS A 27 6.45 -6.92 1.18
CA LYS A 27 6.83 -5.66 1.87
C LYS A 27 7.22 -4.55 0.92
N TYR A 28 7.89 -4.87 -0.18
CA TYR A 28 8.32 -3.90 -1.17
C TYR A 28 7.14 -3.44 -2.03
N LEU A 29 6.27 -4.37 -2.44
CA LEU A 29 5.04 -4.04 -3.14
C LEU A 29 4.14 -3.10 -2.30
N GLU A 30 3.95 -3.39 -1.01
CA GLU A 30 3.17 -2.53 -0.11
C GLU A 30 3.74 -1.10 -0.06
N ARG A 31 5.06 -0.98 0.07
CA ARG A 31 5.74 0.34 0.06
C ARG A 31 5.51 1.10 -1.24
N VAL A 32 5.55 0.43 -2.38
CA VAL A 32 5.30 1.06 -3.69
C VAL A 32 3.86 1.57 -3.76
N ILE A 33 2.89 0.81 -3.28
CA ILE A 33 1.48 1.24 -3.22
C ILE A 33 1.34 2.47 -2.33
N MET A 34 1.90 2.43 -1.12
CA MET A 34 1.83 3.54 -0.17
C MET A 34 2.50 4.81 -0.69
N GLU A 35 3.65 4.67 -1.36
CA GLU A 35 4.34 5.81 -1.98
C GLU A 35 3.54 6.39 -3.14
N THR A 36 2.87 5.53 -3.92
CA THR A 36 1.96 5.97 -4.99
C THR A 36 0.79 6.76 -4.41
N LEU A 37 0.19 6.30 -3.31
CA LEU A 37 -0.90 7.02 -2.62
C LEU A 37 -0.43 8.33 -1.96
N ARG A 38 0.84 8.40 -1.53
CA ARG A 38 1.44 9.63 -1.01
C ARG A 38 1.57 10.70 -2.09
N ILE A 39 1.99 10.32 -3.30
CA ILE A 39 2.17 11.24 -4.43
C ILE A 39 0.81 11.56 -5.09
N PHE A 40 -0.05 10.55 -5.22
CA PHE A 40 -1.35 10.61 -5.86
C PHE A 40 -2.44 10.22 -4.87
N PRO A 41 -2.77 11.08 -3.89
CA PRO A 41 -3.84 10.80 -2.95
C PRO A 41 -5.18 10.67 -3.71
N PRO A 42 -5.95 9.57 -3.50
CA PRO A 42 -7.24 9.39 -4.16
C PRO A 42 -8.24 10.49 -3.83
N VAL A 43 -8.14 11.07 -2.63
CA VAL A 43 -8.93 12.20 -2.16
C VAL A 43 -7.97 13.35 -1.83
N PRO A 44 -7.90 14.40 -2.66
CA PRO A 44 -6.89 15.46 -2.53
C PRO A 44 -7.14 16.42 -1.36
N ALA A 45 -8.35 16.50 -0.84
CA ALA A 45 -8.68 17.33 0.32
C ALA A 45 -9.83 16.72 1.12
N ILE A 46 -9.71 16.76 2.45
CA ILE A 46 -10.78 16.39 3.38
C ILE A 46 -11.18 17.67 4.12
N ALA A 47 -12.22 18.34 3.63
CA ALA A 47 -12.76 19.52 4.29
C ALA A 47 -13.56 19.12 5.54
N ARG A 48 -13.41 19.90 6.62
CA ARG A 48 -14.25 19.77 7.82
C ARG A 48 -14.88 21.13 8.14
N GLN A 49 -16.11 21.10 8.63
CA GLN A 49 -16.76 22.28 9.22
C GLN A 49 -16.46 22.31 10.71
N LEU A 50 -15.97 23.46 11.21
CA LEU A 50 -15.76 23.66 12.64
C LEU A 50 -17.11 23.86 13.32
N ASN A 51 -17.35 23.14 14.41
CA ASN A 51 -18.55 23.29 15.25
C ASN A 51 -18.31 24.24 16.43
N GLU A 52 -17.05 24.56 16.72
CA GLU A 52 -16.61 25.43 17.81
C GLU A 52 -15.25 26.06 17.47
N ASP A 53 -14.93 27.19 18.11
CA ASP A 53 -13.67 27.91 17.89
C ASP A 53 -12.47 27.11 18.39
N VAL A 54 -11.47 26.92 17.52
CA VAL A 54 -10.22 26.22 17.83
C VAL A 54 -9.04 27.18 17.65
N LYS A 55 -8.10 27.18 18.60
CA LYS A 55 -6.79 27.83 18.46
C LYS A 55 -5.76 26.79 17.98
N LEU A 56 -5.02 27.13 16.92
CA LEU A 56 -3.95 26.32 16.32
C LEU A 56 -2.62 26.50 17.04
#